data_AF-A0A1X7HDN0-F1
#
_entry.id   AF-A0A1X7HDN0-F1
#
_cell.length_a   1.000
_cell.length_b   1.000
_cell.length_c   1.000
_cell.angle_alpha   90.00
_cell.angle_beta   90.00
_cell.angle_gamma   90.00
#
_symmetry.space_group_name_H-M   'P 1'
#
loop_
_entity.id
_entity.type
_entity.pdbx_description
1 polymer ?
#
loop_
_entity_poly.entity_id
_entity_poly.type
_entity_poly.pdbx_seq_one_letter_code
_entity_poly.pdbx_strand_id
1 'polypeptide(L)'
;MKKTIAILLMLVMLLPSQAFAASVSTSYVEKLYFESYKDSVKEVRAAQKKMNKVVCPDVQKLTSKSKASVAKYKTVAKSKPSKDVLAKAKADKDQDKKLLSKAKKECSASKKNIKKESNKALKDIAVYKAGLVKVIKTHLEGKDSLSQEQFTKTVHDGLTHIDSSFRDILYSLRTHSQ
;
A
#
# COMPACT_ATOMS: atom_id res chain seq x y z
N MET A 1 -8.50 -11.42 18.97
CA MET A 1 -9.04 -10.04 18.78
C MET A 1 -10.55 -9.95 19.05
N LYS A 2 -11.12 -10.69 20.01
CA LYS A 2 -12.56 -10.58 20.36
C LYS A 2 -12.83 -9.86 21.68
N LYS A 3 -11.78 -9.56 22.47
CA LYS A 3 -11.91 -9.12 23.86
C LYS A 3 -11.70 -7.61 24.07
N THR A 4 -11.02 -6.92 23.15
CA THR A 4 -10.77 -5.48 23.25
C THR A 4 -11.93 -4.62 22.77
N ILE A 5 -12.77 -5.13 21.86
CA ILE A 5 -13.96 -4.42 21.36
C ILE A 5 -15.05 -4.31 22.46
N ALA A 6 -15.15 -5.31 23.33
CA ALA A 6 -16.14 -5.34 24.42
C ALA A 6 -15.88 -4.29 25.52
N ILE A 7 -14.63 -3.85 25.70
CA ILE A 7 -14.26 -2.87 26.75
C ILE A 7 -14.57 -1.44 26.29
N LEU A 8 -14.46 -1.15 24.98
CA LEU A 8 -14.85 0.14 24.39
C LEU A 8 -16.35 0.42 24.52
N LEU A 9 -17.19 -0.62 24.52
CA LEU A 9 -18.65 -0.49 24.66
C LEU A 9 -19.10 -0.10 26.07
N MET A 10 -18.37 -0.50 27.13
CA MET A 10 -18.74 -0.14 28.51
C MET A 10 -18.38 1.31 28.86
N LEU A 11 -17.40 1.92 28.18
CA LEU A 11 -16.97 3.29 28.50
C LEU A 11 -17.98 4.37 28.03
N VAL A 12 -18.92 4.01 27.16
CA VAL A 12 -19.93 4.93 26.61
C VAL A 12 -21.05 5.22 27.61
N MET A 13 -21.23 4.38 28.64
CA MET A 13 -22.33 4.53 29.62
C MET A 13 -22.03 5.46 30.81
N LEU A 14 -20.85 6.06 30.88
CA LEU A 14 -20.40 6.87 32.04
C LEU A 14 -20.23 8.36 31.76
N LEU A 15 -20.66 8.88 30.60
CA LEU A 15 -20.51 10.30 30.32
C LEU A 15 -21.64 11.11 30.96
N PRO A 16 -21.34 12.04 31.89
CA PRO A 16 -22.33 12.89 32.53
C PRO A 16 -23.00 13.76 31.46
N SER A 17 -24.32 13.68 31.42
CA SER A 17 -25.21 14.25 30.40
C SER A 17 -25.31 15.78 30.40
N GLN A 18 -24.48 16.49 31.18
CA GLN A 18 -24.60 17.94 31.32
C GLN A 18 -23.24 18.60 31.50
N ALA A 19 -22.82 19.32 30.45
CA ALA A 19 -21.94 20.49 30.41
C ALA A 19 -20.90 20.40 29.28
N PHE A 20 -21.28 20.69 28.02
CA PHE A 20 -20.28 20.86 26.97
C PHE A 20 -20.59 22.04 26.04
N ALA A 21 -20.18 23.24 26.49
CA ALA A 21 -19.76 24.33 25.59
C ALA A 21 -18.27 24.20 25.20
N ALA A 22 -17.59 23.10 25.56
CA ALA A 22 -16.24 22.80 25.10
C ALA A 22 -16.32 21.94 23.83
N SER A 23 -15.84 22.46 22.70
CA SER A 23 -15.76 21.69 21.45
C SER A 23 -14.94 20.43 21.66
N VAL A 24 -15.42 19.29 21.18
CA VAL A 24 -14.69 18.03 21.27
C VAL A 24 -13.42 18.14 20.43
N SER A 25 -12.26 17.94 21.06
CA SER A 25 -10.98 18.08 20.36
C SER A 25 -10.79 16.94 19.34
N THR A 26 -10.18 17.25 18.20
CA THR A 26 -9.82 16.22 17.21
C THR A 26 -8.87 15.19 17.80
N SER A 27 -7.91 15.62 18.63
CA SER A 27 -6.96 14.71 19.28
C SER A 27 -7.64 13.69 20.19
N TYR A 28 -8.69 14.09 20.90
CA TYR A 28 -9.50 13.16 21.72
C TYR A 28 -10.13 12.07 20.85
N VAL A 29 -10.82 12.46 19.76
CA VAL A 29 -11.44 11.51 18.83
C VAL A 29 -10.40 10.60 18.18
N GLU A 30 -9.26 11.15 17.77
CA GLU A 30 -8.18 10.36 17.17
C GLU A 30 -7.61 9.32 18.13
N LYS A 31 -7.40 9.67 19.40
CA LYS A 31 -6.90 8.75 20.42
C LYS A 31 -7.92 7.64 20.71
N LEU A 32 -9.21 7.96 20.75
CA LEU A 32 -10.25 7.01 21.16
C LEU A 32 -10.64 6.03 20.05
N TYR A 33 -10.72 6.52 18.80
CA TYR A 33 -11.27 5.73 17.68
C TYR A 33 -10.24 5.35 16.61
N PHE A 34 -9.07 6.00 16.56
CA PHE A 34 -8.11 5.86 15.45
C PHE A 34 -6.67 5.60 15.92
N GLU A 35 -6.47 5.04 17.11
CA GLU A 35 -5.13 4.79 17.69
C GLU A 35 -4.21 4.00 16.75
N SER A 36 -4.73 2.93 16.12
CA SER A 36 -3.96 2.07 15.20
C SER A 36 -3.73 2.66 13.82
N TYR A 37 -4.41 3.77 13.46
CA TYR A 37 -4.38 4.33 12.11
C TYR A 37 -2.96 4.63 11.62
N LYS A 38 -2.15 5.25 12.48
CA LYS A 38 -0.79 5.65 12.14
C LYS A 38 0.10 4.44 11.84
N ASP A 39 -0.13 3.33 12.54
CA ASP A 39 0.63 2.11 12.35
C ASP A 39 0.21 1.38 11.07
N SER A 40 -1.09 1.33 10.74
CA SER A 40 -1.56 0.84 9.43
C SER A 40 -0.97 1.62 8.26
N VAL A 41 -0.87 2.95 8.38
CA VAL A 41 -0.19 3.78 7.36
C VAL A 41 1.28 3.39 7.24
N LYS A 42 2.01 3.23 8.35
CA LYS A 42 3.41 2.80 8.33
C LYS A 42 3.58 1.43 7.68
N GLU A 43 2.67 0.50 7.95
CA GLU A 43 2.69 -0.85 7.36
C GLU A 43 2.57 -0.79 5.84
N VAL A 44 1.61 -0.01 5.32
CA VAL A 44 1.47 0.21 3.87
C VAL A 44 2.74 0.83 3.28
N ARG A 45 3.33 1.84 3.94
CA ARG A 45 4.59 2.46 3.49
C ARG A 45 5.74 1.46 3.47
N ALA A 46 5.81 0.56 4.44
CA ALA A 46 6.82 -0.50 4.47
C ALA A 46 6.61 -1.51 3.34
N ALA A 47 5.36 -1.90 3.06
CA ALA A 47 5.01 -2.77 1.93
C ALA A 47 5.38 -2.13 0.58
N GLN A 48 5.06 -0.84 0.38
CA GLN A 48 5.47 -0.07 -0.80
C GLN A 48 7.00 -0.09 -1.01
N LYS A 49 7.81 -0.08 0.06
CA LYS A 49 9.28 -0.16 -0.05
C LYS A 49 9.77 -1.57 -0.45
N LYS A 50 9.02 -2.62 -0.05
CA LYS A 50 9.40 -4.02 -0.27
C LYS A 50 8.90 -4.62 -1.60
N MET A 51 8.06 -3.93 -2.36
CA MET A 51 7.50 -4.40 -3.64
C MET A 51 8.53 -4.63 -4.77
N ASN A 52 9.81 -4.36 -4.55
CA ASN A 52 10.84 -4.45 -5.59
C ASN A 52 11.11 -5.87 -6.10
N LYS A 53 11.12 -6.87 -5.20
CA LYS A 53 11.35 -8.28 -5.57
C LYS A 53 10.19 -8.88 -6.36
N VAL A 54 9.04 -8.24 -6.21
CA VAL A 54 7.73 -8.71 -6.55
C VAL A 54 7.34 -8.26 -7.95
N VAL A 55 7.49 -6.96 -8.19
CA VAL A 55 7.09 -6.31 -9.45
C VAL A 55 8.08 -6.58 -10.59
N CYS A 56 9.23 -7.19 -10.31
CA CYS A 56 10.33 -7.31 -11.26
C CYS A 56 10.95 -8.73 -11.31
N PRO A 57 10.13 -9.78 -11.46
CA PRO A 57 10.59 -11.17 -11.35
C PRO A 57 11.68 -11.50 -12.39
N ASP A 58 11.53 -10.99 -13.61
CA ASP A 58 12.43 -11.31 -14.72
C ASP A 58 13.69 -10.47 -14.79
N VAL A 59 13.75 -9.34 -14.07
CA VAL A 59 14.90 -8.42 -14.20
C VAL A 59 16.19 -9.09 -13.75
N GLN A 60 16.15 -9.90 -12.68
CA GLN A 60 17.33 -10.60 -12.18
C GLN A 60 17.78 -11.72 -13.12
N LYS A 61 16.83 -12.52 -13.62
CA LYS A 61 17.08 -13.58 -14.61
C LYS A 61 17.66 -13.01 -15.90
N LEU A 62 17.04 -11.97 -16.46
CA LEU A 62 17.49 -11.31 -17.68
C LEU A 62 18.81 -10.56 -17.50
N THR A 63 19.09 -10.03 -16.31
CA THR A 63 20.40 -9.44 -16.01
C THR A 63 21.50 -10.50 -16.08
N SER A 64 21.27 -11.66 -15.48
CA SER A 64 22.22 -12.78 -15.51
C SER A 64 22.41 -13.31 -16.93
N LYS A 65 21.32 -13.49 -17.69
CA LYS A 65 21.36 -13.90 -19.09
C LYS A 65 22.14 -12.92 -19.98
N SER A 66 21.87 -11.62 -19.85
CA SER A 66 22.56 -10.57 -20.59
C SER A 66 24.06 -10.50 -20.25
N LYS A 67 24.44 -10.68 -18.97
CA LYS A 67 25.86 -10.79 -18.59
C LYS A 67 26.53 -11.98 -19.24
N ALA A 68 25.87 -13.14 -19.26
CA ALA A 68 26.40 -14.36 -19.87
C ALA A 68 26.60 -14.22 -21.39
N SER A 69 25.62 -13.66 -22.13
CA SER A 69 25.76 -13.45 -23.57
C SER A 69 26.80 -12.39 -23.93
N VAL A 70 26.96 -11.34 -23.11
CA VAL A 70 28.08 -10.38 -23.24
C VAL A 70 29.43 -11.07 -23.04
N ALA A 71 29.57 -11.93 -22.03
CA ALA A 71 30.81 -12.68 -21.80
C ALA A 71 31.11 -13.63 -22.96
N LYS A 72 30.10 -14.39 -23.42
CA LYS A 72 30.20 -15.29 -24.56
C LYS A 72 30.64 -14.57 -25.84
N TYR A 73 30.03 -13.43 -26.16
CA TYR A 73 30.44 -12.61 -27.30
C TYR A 73 31.91 -12.16 -27.19
N LYS A 74 32.36 -11.70 -26.02
CA LYS A 74 33.76 -11.29 -25.80
C LYS A 74 34.74 -12.45 -25.99
N THR A 75 34.38 -13.64 -25.52
CA THR A 75 35.21 -14.85 -25.70
C THR A 75 35.28 -15.26 -27.17
N VAL A 76 34.12 -15.33 -27.84
CA VAL A 76 34.03 -15.66 -29.27
C VAL A 76 34.80 -14.64 -30.11
N ALA A 77 34.69 -13.33 -29.83
CA ALA A 77 35.42 -12.31 -30.58
C ALA A 77 36.95 -12.44 -30.47
N LYS A 78 37.46 -13.00 -29.36
CA LYS A 78 38.90 -13.21 -29.14
C LYS A 78 39.42 -14.48 -29.82
N SER A 79 38.57 -15.44 -30.17
CA SER A 79 38.96 -16.75 -30.69
C SER A 79 39.07 -16.82 -32.23
N LYS A 80 39.15 -15.68 -32.93
CA LYS A 80 39.17 -15.59 -34.41
C LYS A 80 38.11 -16.46 -35.11
N PRO A 81 36.81 -16.29 -34.77
CA PRO A 81 35.72 -17.13 -35.27
C PRO A 81 35.38 -16.79 -36.72
N SER A 82 34.58 -17.63 -37.38
CA SER A 82 33.97 -17.27 -38.66
C SER A 82 33.00 -16.08 -38.51
N LYS A 83 32.74 -15.37 -39.62
CA LYS A 83 31.84 -14.21 -39.64
C LYS A 83 30.43 -14.57 -39.14
N ASP A 84 29.92 -15.74 -39.50
CA ASP A 84 28.58 -16.19 -39.10
C ASP A 84 28.49 -16.49 -37.61
N VAL A 85 29.54 -17.11 -37.04
CA VAL A 85 29.61 -17.39 -35.60
C VAL A 85 29.68 -16.09 -34.80
N LEU A 86 30.45 -15.10 -35.27
CA LEU A 86 30.52 -13.79 -34.65
C LEU A 86 29.19 -13.03 -34.75
N ALA A 87 28.52 -13.09 -35.92
CA ALA A 87 27.24 -12.44 -36.15
C ALA A 87 26.14 -13.04 -35.25
N LYS A 88 26.09 -14.36 -35.12
CA LYS A 88 25.15 -15.04 -34.21
C LYS A 88 25.39 -14.66 -32.75
N ALA A 89 26.64 -14.67 -32.28
CA ALA A 89 26.97 -14.27 -30.91
C ALA A 89 26.65 -12.79 -30.63
N LYS A 90 26.79 -11.91 -31.64
CA LYS A 90 26.39 -10.51 -31.55
C LYS A 90 24.87 -10.36 -31.47
N ALA A 91 24.12 -11.07 -32.32
CA ALA A 91 22.66 -11.07 -32.33
C ALA A 91 22.08 -11.53 -30.99
N ASP A 92 22.57 -12.64 -30.44
CA ASP A 92 22.14 -13.16 -29.12
C ASP A 92 22.36 -12.10 -28.01
N LYS A 93 23.54 -11.49 -27.99
CA LYS A 93 23.90 -10.43 -27.02
C LYS A 93 22.99 -9.20 -27.17
N ASP A 94 22.72 -8.76 -28.40
CA ASP A 94 21.88 -7.59 -28.66
C ASP A 94 20.40 -7.88 -28.31
N GLN A 95 19.91 -9.09 -28.59
CA GLN A 95 18.58 -9.55 -28.20
C GLN A 95 18.42 -9.59 -26.67
N ASP A 96 19.36 -10.20 -25.95
CA ASP A 96 19.29 -10.28 -24.48
C ASP A 96 19.35 -8.90 -23.82
N LYS A 97 20.16 -7.97 -24.37
CA LYS A 97 20.17 -6.57 -23.92
C LYS A 97 18.83 -5.88 -24.16
N LYS A 98 18.21 -6.10 -25.32
CA LYS A 98 16.89 -5.53 -25.65
C LYS A 98 15.81 -6.05 -24.70
N LEU A 99 15.80 -7.36 -24.44
CA LEU A 99 14.87 -7.99 -23.48
C LEU A 99 15.06 -7.44 -22.07
N LEU A 100 16.30 -7.31 -21.60
CA LEU A 100 16.59 -6.71 -20.30
C LEU A 100 16.12 -5.25 -20.21
N SER A 101 16.36 -4.46 -21.26
CA SER A 101 15.92 -3.05 -21.30
C SER A 101 14.40 -2.93 -21.25
N LYS A 102 13.68 -3.75 -22.01
CA LYS A 102 12.22 -3.82 -21.99
C LYS A 102 11.69 -4.19 -20.60
N ALA A 103 12.21 -5.27 -20.01
CA ALA A 103 11.80 -5.70 -18.68
C ALA A 103 12.08 -4.65 -17.58
N LYS A 104 13.20 -3.91 -17.67
CA LYS A 104 13.49 -2.79 -16.74
C LYS A 104 12.47 -1.66 -16.87
N LYS A 105 12.08 -1.30 -18.10
CA LYS A 105 11.08 -0.26 -18.36
C LYS A 105 9.71 -0.67 -17.81
N GLU A 106 9.29 -1.90 -18.09
CA GLU A 106 8.03 -2.46 -17.59
C GLU A 106 8.01 -2.51 -16.06
N CYS A 107 9.07 -3.05 -15.44
CA CYS A 107 9.28 -3.05 -13.99
C CYS A 107 9.18 -1.64 -13.39
N SER A 108 9.81 -0.63 -14.01
CA SER A 108 9.77 0.75 -13.53
C SER A 108 8.36 1.36 -13.67
N ALA A 109 7.66 1.07 -14.76
CA ALA A 109 6.29 1.55 -14.99
C ALA A 109 5.32 0.93 -13.98
N SER A 110 5.37 -0.40 -13.79
CA SER A 110 4.52 -1.11 -12.83
C SER A 110 4.76 -0.62 -11.39
N LYS A 111 6.01 -0.42 -10.98
CA LYS A 111 6.33 0.18 -9.66
C LYS A 111 5.70 1.56 -9.48
N LYS A 112 5.79 2.40 -10.51
CA LYS A 112 5.24 3.75 -10.48
C LYS A 112 3.72 3.71 -10.36
N ASN A 113 3.06 2.83 -11.11
CA ASN A 113 1.61 2.67 -11.09
C ASN A 113 1.11 2.14 -9.75
N ILE A 114 1.66 1.04 -9.25
CA ILE A 114 1.30 0.46 -7.95
C ILE A 114 1.50 1.48 -6.82
N LYS A 115 2.61 2.24 -6.84
CA LYS A 115 2.87 3.30 -5.85
C LYS A 115 1.85 4.43 -5.97
N LYS A 116 1.45 4.81 -7.19
CA LYS A 116 0.45 5.85 -7.44
C LYS A 116 -0.93 5.41 -6.91
N GLU A 117 -1.34 4.19 -7.20
CA GLU A 117 -2.63 3.61 -6.77
C GLU A 117 -2.70 3.47 -5.26
N SER A 118 -1.70 2.85 -4.63
CA SER A 118 -1.65 2.72 -3.17
C SER A 118 -1.56 4.08 -2.47
N ASN A 119 -0.89 5.08 -3.05
CA ASN A 119 -0.89 6.45 -2.52
C ASN A 119 -2.26 7.12 -2.65
N LYS A 120 -2.97 6.89 -3.75
CA LYS A 120 -4.33 7.39 -3.92
C LYS A 120 -5.25 6.77 -2.87
N ALA A 121 -5.23 5.45 -2.71
CA ALA A 121 -6.02 4.76 -1.70
C ALA A 121 -5.73 5.26 -0.27
N LEU A 122 -4.45 5.50 0.09
CA LEU A 122 -4.11 6.13 1.38
C LEU A 122 -4.71 7.54 1.56
N LYS A 123 -4.81 8.34 0.48
CA LYS A 123 -5.45 9.66 0.55
C LYS A 123 -6.96 9.52 0.71
N ASP A 124 -7.58 8.58 0.00
CA ASP A 124 -9.02 8.33 0.07
C ASP A 124 -9.42 7.87 1.48
N ILE A 125 -8.63 6.98 2.09
CA ILE A 125 -8.78 6.60 3.51
C ILE A 125 -8.66 7.82 4.44
N ALA A 126 -7.67 8.70 4.21
CA ALA A 126 -7.48 9.87 5.06
C ALA A 126 -8.67 10.86 4.97
N VAL A 127 -9.23 11.05 3.77
CA VAL A 127 -10.43 11.86 3.55
C VAL A 127 -11.64 11.23 4.25
N TYR A 128 -11.83 9.92 4.10
CA TYR A 128 -12.92 9.20 4.75
C TYR A 128 -12.82 9.29 6.28
N LYS A 129 -11.62 9.08 6.84
CA LYS A 129 -11.33 9.27 8.27
C LYS A 129 -11.70 10.68 8.72
N ALA A 130 -11.31 11.71 7.99
CA ALA A 130 -11.63 13.10 8.37
C ALA A 130 -13.15 13.35 8.41
N GLY A 131 -13.90 12.76 7.47
CA GLY A 131 -15.37 12.76 7.50
C GLY A 131 -15.92 12.07 8.74
N LEU A 132 -15.40 10.89 9.07
CA LEU A 132 -15.84 10.11 10.23
C LEU A 132 -15.52 10.82 11.56
N VAL A 133 -14.34 11.45 11.67
CA VAL A 133 -13.98 12.31 12.81
C VAL A 133 -14.99 13.46 12.97
N LYS A 134 -15.40 14.09 11.87
CA LYS A 134 -16.41 15.15 11.92
C LYS A 134 -17.75 14.63 12.44
N VAL A 135 -18.22 13.49 11.96
CA VAL A 135 -19.46 12.84 12.44
C VAL A 135 -19.37 12.56 13.93
N ILE A 136 -18.26 11.96 14.40
CA ILE A 136 -18.05 11.67 15.82
C ILE A 136 -18.08 12.93 16.67
N LYS A 137 -17.40 13.99 16.23
CA LYS A 137 -17.40 15.27 16.94
C LYS A 137 -18.80 15.86 17.02
N THR A 138 -19.50 15.95 15.89
CA THR A 138 -20.86 16.52 15.85
C THR A 138 -21.79 15.79 16.83
N HIS A 139 -21.73 14.46 16.87
CA HIS A 139 -22.56 13.66 17.76
C HIS A 139 -22.20 13.88 19.23
N LEU A 140 -20.91 13.82 19.58
CA LEU A 140 -20.44 14.04 20.96
C LEU A 140 -20.69 15.47 21.45
N GLU A 141 -20.80 16.45 20.54
CA GLU A 141 -21.21 17.82 20.85
C GLU A 141 -22.74 18.00 20.93
N GLY A 142 -23.53 16.95 20.70
CA GLY A 142 -25.00 17.00 20.69
C GLY A 142 -25.58 17.81 19.54
N LYS A 143 -24.84 17.95 18.42
CA LYS A 143 -25.19 18.81 17.27
C LYS A 143 -25.79 18.05 16.09
N ASP A 144 -26.09 16.77 16.25
CA ASP A 144 -26.88 15.99 15.30
C ASP A 144 -28.09 15.34 15.97
N SER A 145 -28.92 14.70 15.16
CA SER A 145 -30.14 14.01 15.58
C SER A 145 -30.01 12.48 15.54
N LEU A 146 -28.78 11.96 15.46
CA LEU A 146 -28.57 10.50 15.44
C LEU A 146 -28.95 9.91 16.80
N SER A 147 -29.64 8.78 16.81
CA SER A 147 -29.75 7.98 18.03
C SER A 147 -28.39 7.39 18.40
N GLN A 148 -28.20 7.03 19.67
CA GLN A 148 -26.96 6.37 20.12
C GLN A 148 -26.67 5.08 19.33
N GLU A 149 -27.72 4.33 18.97
CA GLU A 149 -27.61 3.12 18.17
C GLU A 149 -27.14 3.44 16.74
N GLN A 150 -27.75 4.43 16.10
CA GLN A 150 -27.36 4.89 14.76
C GLN A 150 -25.92 5.39 14.74
N PHE A 151 -25.54 6.22 15.71
CA PHE A 151 -24.18 6.70 15.88
C PHE A 151 -23.19 5.55 16.02
N THR A 152 -23.45 4.61 16.94
CA THR A 152 -22.59 3.46 17.20
C THR A 152 -22.40 2.63 15.93
N LYS A 153 -23.48 2.38 15.19
CA LYS A 153 -23.44 1.67 13.91
C LYS A 153 -22.61 2.42 12.87
N THR A 154 -22.84 3.73 12.68
CA THR A 154 -22.07 4.56 11.73
C THR A 154 -20.59 4.55 12.04
N VAL A 155 -20.20 4.67 13.31
CA VAL A 155 -18.80 4.60 13.72
C VAL A 155 -18.20 3.22 13.47
N HIS A 156 -18.93 2.16 13.83
CA HIS A 156 -18.48 0.79 13.62
C HIS A 156 -18.26 0.48 12.12
N ASP A 157 -19.24 0.80 11.28
CA ASP A 157 -19.19 0.58 9.85
C ASP A 157 -18.03 1.40 9.23
N GLY A 158 -17.86 2.65 9.66
CA GLY A 158 -16.79 3.52 9.18
C GLY A 158 -15.39 3.02 9.56
N LEU A 159 -15.19 2.56 10.81
CA LEU A 159 -13.92 1.97 11.24
C LEU A 159 -13.63 0.66 10.49
N THR A 160 -14.65 -0.18 10.29
CA THR A 160 -14.53 -1.43 9.53
C THR A 160 -14.16 -1.16 8.07
N HIS A 161 -14.75 -0.14 7.45
CA HIS A 161 -14.41 0.27 6.10
C HIS A 161 -12.95 0.73 5.97
N ILE A 162 -12.47 1.54 6.92
CA ILE A 162 -11.06 1.99 6.96
C ILE A 162 -10.12 0.78 7.09
N ASP A 163 -10.39 -0.13 8.03
CA ASP A 163 -9.55 -1.30 8.24
C ASP A 163 -9.53 -2.23 7.01
N SER A 164 -10.69 -2.46 6.40
CA SER A 164 -10.77 -3.22 5.15
C SER A 164 -9.97 -2.58 4.03
N SER A 165 -10.07 -1.25 3.89
CA SER A 165 -9.32 -0.52 2.87
C SER A 165 -7.81 -0.65 3.05
N PHE A 166 -7.31 -0.61 4.30
CA PHE A 166 -5.90 -0.88 4.57
C PHE A 166 -5.51 -2.32 4.21
N ARG A 167 -6.34 -3.31 4.56
CA ARG A 167 -6.10 -4.72 4.22
C ARG A 167 -6.06 -4.93 2.72
N ASP A 168 -6.93 -4.30 1.95
CA ASP A 168 -6.97 -4.42 0.49
C ASP A 168 -5.71 -3.83 -0.17
N ILE A 169 -5.25 -2.67 0.32
CA ILE A 169 -3.97 -2.09 -0.14
C ILE A 169 -2.82 -3.05 0.17
N LEU A 170 -2.75 -3.57 1.40
CA LEU A 170 -1.69 -4.50 1.81
C LEU A 170 -1.74 -5.80 1.01
N TYR A 171 -2.95 -6.32 0.74
CA TYR A 171 -3.16 -7.48 -0.10
C TYR A 171 -2.61 -7.22 -1.49
N SER A 172 -3.05 -6.17 -2.19
CA SER A 172 -2.55 -5.83 -3.53
C SER A 172 -1.02 -5.66 -3.58
N LEU A 173 -0.42 -4.98 -2.58
CA LEU A 173 1.03 -4.82 -2.49
C LEU A 173 1.78 -6.14 -2.23
N ARG A 174 1.10 -7.14 -1.66
CA ARG A 174 1.62 -8.48 -1.35
C ARG A 174 1.19 -9.55 -2.35
N THR A 175 0.17 -9.37 -3.19
CA THR A 175 -0.33 -10.40 -4.13
C THR A 175 -0.06 -10.11 -5.58
N HIS A 176 0.33 -8.89 -5.92
CA HIS A 176 1.26 -8.72 -7.05
C HIS A 176 2.61 -9.45 -6.82
N SER A 177 2.80 -10.14 -5.66
CA SER A 177 3.92 -10.99 -5.21
C SER A 177 3.78 -12.49 -5.35
N GLN A 178 2.77 -12.98 -6.06
CA GLN A 178 2.75 -14.34 -6.58
C GLN A 178 2.68 -14.31 -8.09
#